data_AF-A0A5B8LMV2-F1
#
_entry.id   AF-A0A5B8LMV2-F1
#
_cell.length_a   1.000
_cell.length_b   1.000
_cell.length_c   1.000
_cell.angle_alpha   90.00
_cell.angle_beta   90.00
_cell.angle_gamma   90.00
#
_symmetry.space_group_name_H-M   'P 1'
#
loop_
_entity.id
_entity.type
_entity.pdbx_description
1 polymer ?
#
loop_
_entity_poly.entity_id
_entity_poly.type
_entity_poly.pdbx_seq_one_letter_code
_entity_poly.pdbx_strand_id
1 'polypeptide(L)'
;MTFQDYHARAELYLGSDRHTAMAQGSRTFATAAQAIRFALEEAAPVSLHGAMLEVGGATFTRDDLVALYHSPAFPLPRKRDSKRDRTRRPRRYHGNSPTPAYAAAGRQAVMA
;
A
#
# COMPACT_ATOMS: atom_id res chain seq x y z
N MET A 1 -2.64 16.38 22.82
CA MET A 1 -1.46 16.84 22.04
C MET A 1 -0.98 15.66 21.21
N THR A 2 -1.43 15.51 19.97
CA THR A 2 -1.06 14.37 19.11
C THR A 2 -0.53 14.90 17.79
N PHE A 3 0.69 15.43 17.86
CA PHE A 3 1.45 15.73 16.65
C PHE A 3 2.19 14.44 16.27
N GLN A 4 1.61 13.64 15.38
CA GLN A 4 2.30 12.49 14.81
C GLN A 4 3.01 12.91 13.53
N ASP A 5 4.31 13.11 13.64
CA ASP A 5 5.18 13.18 12.49
C ASP A 5 5.26 11.82 11.80
N TYR A 6 4.33 11.58 10.88
CA TYR A 6 4.31 10.37 10.06
C TYR A 6 5.58 10.18 9.23
N HIS A 7 6.32 11.27 8.99
CA HIS A 7 7.56 11.31 8.22
C HIS A 7 8.83 11.17 9.07
N ALA A 8 8.71 11.20 10.40
CA ALA A 8 9.85 10.99 11.28
C ALA A 8 10.30 9.53 11.26
N ARG A 9 11.59 9.30 11.52
CA ARG A 9 12.13 7.95 11.70
C ARG A 9 11.46 7.28 12.89
N ALA A 10 11.22 5.98 12.74
CA ALA A 10 10.50 5.22 13.74
C ALA A 10 11.12 3.85 13.96
N GLU A 11 11.03 3.36 15.19
CA GLU A 11 11.48 2.03 15.58
C GLU A 11 10.29 1.20 16.05
N LEU A 12 10.08 0.07 15.38
CA LEU A 12 8.96 -0.82 15.66
C LEU A 12 9.46 -2.10 16.31
N TYR A 13 8.91 -2.40 17.46
CA TYR A 13 9.09 -3.67 18.16
C TYR A 13 7.86 -4.54 17.89
N LEU A 14 8.09 -5.77 17.43
CA LEU A 14 7.04 -6.74 17.12
C LEU A 14 7.26 -8.00 17.92
N GLY A 15 6.19 -8.57 18.49
CA GLY A 15 6.27 -9.78 19.29
C GLY A 15 4.91 -10.16 19.84
N SER A 16 4.74 -11.43 20.18
CA SER A 16 3.51 -11.93 20.82
C SER A 16 3.24 -11.20 22.14
N ASP A 17 4.32 -10.89 22.86
CA ASP A 17 4.34 -10.19 24.13
C ASP A 17 5.48 -9.16 24.16
N ARG A 18 5.42 -8.18 25.07
CA ARG A 18 6.48 -7.17 25.22
C ARG A 18 7.87 -7.78 25.39
N HIS A 19 7.99 -8.87 26.15
CA HIS A 19 9.28 -9.53 26.35
C HIS A 19 9.83 -10.11 25.04
N THR A 20 8.98 -10.78 24.25
CA THR A 20 9.36 -11.30 22.94
C THR A 20 9.68 -10.20 21.94
N ALA A 21 8.97 -9.06 22.01
CA ALA A 21 9.21 -7.92 21.15
C ALA A 21 10.58 -7.27 21.42
N MET A 22 10.95 -7.17 22.70
CA MET A 22 12.29 -6.73 23.09
C MET A 22 13.37 -7.74 22.70
N ALA A 23 13.09 -9.04 22.82
CA ALA A 23 14.03 -10.10 22.44
C ALA A 23 14.25 -10.20 20.92
N GLN A 24 13.24 -9.91 20.10
CA GLN A 24 13.35 -9.84 18.65
C GLN A 24 14.09 -8.57 18.18
N GLY A 25 14.11 -7.53 19.02
CA GLY A 25 14.77 -6.26 18.74
C GLY A 25 13.90 -5.27 17.97
N SER A 26 14.37 -4.03 17.92
CA SER A 26 13.69 -2.95 17.21
C SER A 26 13.96 -3.05 15.70
N ARG A 27 12.93 -2.79 14.91
CA ARG A 27 13.05 -2.64 13.47
C ARG A 27 12.92 -1.16 13.12
N THR A 28 14.01 -0.57 12.66
CA THR A 28 14.04 0.82 12.23
C THR A 28 13.38 0.99 10.86
N PHE A 29 12.56 2.01 10.72
CA PHE A 29 11.90 2.43 9.49
C PHE A 29 12.27 3.88 9.17
N ALA A 30 12.29 4.19 7.87
CA ALA A 30 12.56 5.55 7.41
C ALA A 30 11.48 6.54 7.87
N THR A 31 10.24 6.07 7.98
CA THR A 31 9.08 6.89 8.36
C THR A 31 8.13 6.11 9.28
N ALA A 32 7.50 6.81 10.24
CA ALA A 32 6.49 6.23 11.12
C ALA A 32 5.30 5.65 10.36
N ALA A 33 4.87 6.29 9.26
CA ALA A 33 3.80 5.74 8.42
C ALA A 33 4.15 4.35 7.85
N GLN A 34 5.39 4.13 7.43
CA GLN A 34 5.84 2.81 6.95
C GLN A 34 5.82 1.77 8.06
N ALA A 35 6.28 2.13 9.25
CA ALA A 35 6.28 1.24 10.41
C ALA A 35 4.85 0.81 10.79
N ILE A 36 3.91 1.76 10.87
CA ILE A 36 2.50 1.50 11.19
C ILE A 36 1.87 0.56 10.15
N ARG A 37 2.10 0.83 8.86
CA ARG A 37 1.59 -0.02 7.78
C ARG A 37 2.18 -1.43 7.84
N PHE A 38 3.48 -1.54 8.09
CA PHE A 38 4.14 -2.83 8.23
C PHE A 38 3.55 -3.62 9.42
N ALA A 39 3.36 -2.98 10.57
CA ALA A 39 2.75 -3.61 11.73
C ALA A 39 1.37 -4.18 11.41
N LEU A 40 0.49 -3.39 10.77
CA LEU A 40 -0.91 -3.80 10.58
C LEU A 40 -1.17 -4.67 9.34
N GLU A 41 -0.37 -4.53 8.28
CA GLU A 41 -0.62 -5.22 7.01
C GLU A 41 0.33 -6.39 6.73
N GLU A 42 1.54 -6.39 7.29
CA GLU A 42 2.58 -7.37 7.00
C GLU A 42 2.95 -8.22 8.22
N ALA A 43 2.85 -7.68 9.45
CA ALA A 43 3.14 -8.46 10.64
C ALA A 43 2.07 -9.53 10.89
N ALA A 44 2.49 -10.66 11.49
CA ALA A 44 1.55 -11.68 11.92
C ALA A 44 0.62 -11.12 13.02
N PRO A 45 -0.67 -11.48 13.05
CA PRO A 45 -1.62 -10.96 14.04
C PRO A 45 -1.17 -11.19 15.49
N VAL A 46 -0.47 -12.29 15.73
CA VAL A 46 0.08 -12.64 17.05
C VAL A 46 1.16 -11.63 17.45
N SER A 47 2.06 -11.27 16.55
CA SER A 47 3.14 -10.29 16.79
C SER A 47 2.66 -8.86 17.00
N LEU A 48 1.40 -8.57 16.70
CA LEU A 48 0.80 -7.26 16.94
C LEU A 48 0.42 -7.05 18.42
N HIS A 49 0.24 -8.12 19.19
CA HIS A 49 -0.23 -8.03 20.58
C HIS A 49 0.77 -7.32 21.49
N GLY A 50 2.06 -7.63 21.36
CA GLY A 50 3.16 -6.96 22.04
C GLY A 50 3.76 -5.78 21.28
N ALA A 51 3.10 -5.28 20.22
CA ALA A 51 3.70 -4.27 19.35
C ALA A 51 3.85 -2.92 20.03
N MET A 52 5.01 -2.29 19.81
CA MET A 52 5.34 -0.98 20.32
C MET A 52 6.09 -0.20 19.26
N LEU A 53 5.74 1.07 19.05
CA LEU A 53 6.40 1.94 18.08
C LEU A 53 6.97 3.16 18.79
N GLU A 54 8.23 3.46 18.54
CA GLU A 54 8.88 4.67 19.03
C GLU A 54 9.14 5.64 17.88
N VAL A 55 8.73 6.90 18.04
CA VAL A 55 8.93 7.97 17.06
C VAL A 55 9.43 9.20 17.80
N GLY A 56 10.68 9.59 17.57
CA GLY A 56 11.24 10.82 18.16
C GLY A 56 11.16 10.88 19.70
N GLY A 57 11.19 9.73 20.39
CA GLY A 57 11.07 9.64 21.85
C GLY A 57 9.64 9.48 22.38
N ALA A 58 8.63 9.47 21.52
CA ALA A 58 7.26 9.10 21.89
C ALA A 58 7.02 7.62 21.61
N THR A 59 6.40 6.93 22.57
CA THR A 59 6.07 5.50 22.46
C THR A 59 4.58 5.32 22.21
N PHE A 60 4.23 4.47 21.25
CA PHE A 60 2.87 4.15 20.82
C PHE A 60 2.61 2.66 20.98
N THR A 61 1.42 2.33 21.46
CA THR A 61 0.95 0.96 21.65
C THR A 61 0.17 0.46 20.43
N ARG A 62 -0.20 -0.82 20.45
CA ARG A 62 -1.09 -1.41 19.43
C ARG A 62 -2.33 -0.56 19.14
N ASP A 63 -3.04 -0.08 20.16
CA ASP A 63 -4.27 0.68 19.95
C ASP A 63 -4.01 2.06 19.33
N ASP A 64 -2.89 2.69 19.70
CA ASP A 64 -2.43 3.93 19.07
C ASP A 64 -2.09 3.71 17.58
N LEU A 65 -1.38 2.62 17.26
CA LEU A 65 -1.05 2.25 15.88
C LEU A 65 -2.32 2.08 15.02
N VAL A 66 -3.32 1.39 15.56
CA VAL A 66 -4.62 1.20 14.91
C VAL A 66 -5.32 2.55 14.70
N ALA A 67 -5.38 3.40 15.73
CA ALA A 67 -5.97 4.73 15.62
C ALA A 67 -5.26 5.61 14.58
N LEU A 68 -3.93 5.59 14.57
CA LEU A 68 -3.10 6.35 13.63
C LEU A 68 -3.23 5.87 12.18
N TYR A 69 -3.38 4.57 11.96
CA TYR A 69 -3.62 4.00 10.63
C TYR A 69 -5.01 4.33 10.10
N HIS A 70 -6.03 4.31 10.98
CA HIS A 70 -7.40 4.64 10.62
C HIS A 70 -7.66 6.15 10.49
N SER A 71 -6.78 6.98 11.05
CA SER A 71 -6.82 8.43 10.91
C SER A 71 -6.84 8.88 9.44
N PRO A 72 -7.64 9.90 9.08
CA PRO A 72 -7.64 10.49 7.74
C PRO A 72 -6.33 11.22 7.41
N ALA A 73 -5.51 11.55 8.41
CA ALA A 73 -4.22 12.21 8.23
C ALA A 73 -3.10 11.25 7.79
N PHE A 74 -3.38 9.94 7.73
CA PHE A 74 -2.37 8.94 7.39
C PHE A 74 -1.92 9.06 5.91
N PRO A 75 -0.63 9.30 5.62
CA PRO A 75 -0.19 9.72 4.29
C PRO A 75 0.00 8.57 3.29
N LEU A 76 0.01 7.31 3.73
CA LEU A 76 0.26 6.17 2.84
C LEU A 76 -1.05 5.50 2.37
N PRO A 77 -1.10 5.03 1.11
CA PRO A 77 -2.24 4.29 0.61
C PRO A 77 -2.36 2.95 1.34
N ARG A 78 -3.58 2.65 1.79
CA ARG A 78 -3.93 1.38 2.44
C ARG A 78 -3.96 0.26 1.39
N LYS A 79 -3.43 -0.93 1.68
CA LYS A 79 -3.35 -2.06 0.71
C LYS A 79 -4.71 -2.52 0.20
N ARG A 80 -5.79 -2.28 0.96
CA ARG A 80 -7.18 -2.50 0.52
C ARG A 80 -7.58 -1.56 -0.62
N ASP A 81 -7.20 -0.29 -0.54
CA ASP A 81 -7.47 0.71 -1.59
C ASP A 81 -6.63 0.46 -2.84
N SER A 82 -5.38 0.00 -2.69
CA SER A 82 -4.51 -0.33 -3.84
C SER A 82 -5.06 -1.48 -4.70
N LYS A 83 -5.68 -2.51 -4.09
CA LYS A 83 -6.38 -3.57 -4.85
C LYS A 83 -7.55 -3.02 -5.66
N ARG A 84 -8.26 -2.02 -5.11
CA ARG A 84 -9.41 -1.37 -5.76
C ARG A 84 -9.00 -0.46 -6.91
N ASP A 85 -7.84 0.20 -6.80
CA ASP A 85 -7.25 0.98 -7.89
C ASP A 85 -6.76 0.10 -9.04
N ARG A 86 -6.10 -1.03 -8.72
CA ARG A 86 -5.63 -1.99 -9.74
C ARG A 86 -6.77 -2.56 -10.59
N THR A 87 -7.93 -2.78 -9.98
CA THR A 87 -9.12 -3.32 -10.68
C THR A 87 -9.86 -2.25 -11.49
N ARG A 88 -9.59 -0.96 -11.24
CA ARG A 88 -10.16 0.18 -11.97
C ARG A 88 -9.28 0.69 -13.12
N ARG A 89 -8.08 0.15 -13.34
CA ARG A 89 -7.36 0.44 -14.58
C ARG A 89 -8.21 -0.05 -15.74
N PRO A 90 -8.74 0.83 -16.62
CA PRO A 90 -9.32 0.36 -17.86
C PRO A 90 -8.21 -0.44 -18.55
N ARG A 91 -8.53 -1.67 -18.96
CA ARG A 91 -7.71 -2.41 -19.92
C ARG A 91 -7.42 -1.41 -21.04
N ARG A 92 -6.18 -0.94 -21.14
CA ARG A 92 -5.75 -0.18 -22.31
C ARG A 92 -6.01 -1.13 -23.47
N TYR A 93 -7.05 -0.83 -24.24
CA TYR A 93 -7.29 -1.44 -25.52
C TYR A 93 -6.04 -1.11 -26.35
N HIS A 94 -5.10 -2.04 -26.39
CA HIS A 94 -3.96 -1.95 -27.27
C HIS A 94 -4.57 -2.11 -28.66
N GLY A 95 -4.56 -1.01 -29.41
CA GLY A 95 -5.22 -0.90 -30.69
C GLY A 95 -4.79 -2.03 -31.61
N ASN A 96 -5.75 -2.87 -31.96
CA ASN A 96 -5.70 -3.57 -33.23
C ASN A 96 -6.87 -3.02 -34.04
N SER A 97 -6.68 -1.83 -34.60
CA SER A 97 -7.52 -1.34 -35.67
C SER A 97 -7.12 -2.15 -36.91
N PRO A 98 -7.96 -3.02 -37.50
CA PRO A 98 -7.66 -3.52 -38.83
C PRO A 98 -7.81 -2.33 -39.78
N THR A 99 -6.67 -1.92 -40.35
CA THR A 99 -6.57 -0.98 -41.46
C THR A 99 -7.44 -1.45 -42.63
N PRO A 100 -8.35 -0.64 -43.19
CA PRO A 100 -8.98 -0.97 -44.46
C PRO A 100 -8.19 -0.29 -45.56
N ALA A 101 -7.21 -0.97 -46.18
CA ALA A 101 -6.61 -0.48 -47.44
C ALA A 101 -5.68 -1.50 -48.10
N TYR A 102 -6.22 -2.30 -49.03
CA TYR A 102 -5.83 -2.42 -50.44
C TYR A 102 -6.61 -3.61 -51.04
N ALA A 103 -7.60 -3.40 -51.91
CA ALA A 103 -7.52 -3.10 -53.34
C ALA A 103 -7.48 -4.36 -54.24
N ALA A 104 -8.22 -4.24 -55.34
CA ALA A 104 -8.15 -5.00 -56.59
C ALA A 104 -8.80 -6.40 -56.64
N ALA A 105 -9.97 -6.50 -57.31
CA ALA A 105 -10.15 -7.38 -58.48
C ALA A 105 -11.57 -7.26 -59.11
N GLY A 106 -11.61 -6.85 -60.38
CA GLY A 106 -12.64 -7.21 -61.36
C GLY A 106 -13.93 -6.37 -61.32
N ARG A 107 -14.53 -5.94 -62.43
CA ARG A 107 -14.41 -6.30 -63.85
C ARG A 107 -15.13 -5.22 -64.67
N GLN A 108 -14.59 -4.93 -65.84
CA GLN A 108 -15.28 -4.28 -66.96
C GLN A 108 -16.50 -5.09 -67.42
N ALA A 109 -17.46 -4.40 -68.07
CA ALA A 109 -18.44 -4.85 -69.09
C ALA A 109 -19.83 -4.21 -68.82
N VAL A 110 -20.59 -3.58 -69.72
CA VAL A 110 -20.47 -3.17 -71.13
C VAL A 110 -21.51 -2.05 -71.33
N MET A 111 -21.27 -1.17 -72.30
CA MET A 111 -22.25 -0.28 -72.95
C MET A 111 -23.47 -1.06 -73.50
N ALA A 112 -24.67 -0.49 -73.34
CA ALA A 112 -25.70 -0.32 -74.39
C ALA A 112 -26.91 0.42 -73.80
#